data_AF-A0A6I0ECZ8-F1
#
_entry.id   AF-A0A6I0ECZ8-F1
#
_cell.length_a   1.000
_cell.length_b   1.000
_cell.length_c   1.000
_cell.angle_alpha   90.00
_cell.angle_beta   90.00
_cell.angle_gamma   90.00
#
_symmetry.space_group_name_H-M   'P 1'
#
loop_
_entity.id
_entity.type
_entity.pdbx_description
1 polymer ?
#
loop_
_entity_poly.entity_id
_entity_poly.type
_entity_poly.pdbx_seq_one_letter_code
_entity_poly.pdbx_strand_id
1 'polypeptide(L)'
;MTAIRGWIRQGYDLAAVFSMLNLLALAGVAAYLVVGGHLTPERVRQVVEVMRGTAVAAPEEGLAGDGAGAEGAEPATDDAPAAAESTGVIAEEPIVAARPRTSSDLTQTSLIEREIALRERNRFEVEINQRLALSESIMLQITTRLDELNARRAAFEKAKQEEAGVKDEEGFRKELEVFNSLKPTQAFDYLIRKDADQAARLLMEMDTRTVAKILESAKSAEHKAKADEILSAIRKVAPARAAEVAGEAQTP
;
A
#
# COMPACT_ATOMS: atom_id res chain seq x y z
N MET A 1 17.61 -38.46 -15.02
CA MET A 1 18.54 -37.30 -14.91
C MET A 1 18.18 -36.10 -15.79
N THR A 2 17.24 -36.18 -16.73
CA THR A 2 16.82 -35.07 -17.59
C THR A 2 15.90 -34.04 -16.90
N ALA A 3 15.10 -34.45 -15.91
CA ALA A 3 14.17 -33.56 -15.20
C ALA A 3 14.86 -32.44 -14.39
N ILE A 4 16.01 -32.73 -13.78
CA ILE A 4 16.76 -31.77 -12.93
C ILE A 4 17.32 -30.61 -13.78
N ARG A 5 17.64 -30.86 -15.05
CA ARG A 5 18.23 -29.84 -15.94
C ARG A 5 17.20 -28.78 -16.37
N GLY A 6 15.91 -29.13 -16.39
CA GLY A 6 14.82 -28.19 -16.70
C GLY A 6 14.57 -27.18 -15.58
N TRP A 7 14.59 -27.64 -14.32
CA TRP A 7 14.37 -26.79 -13.14
C TRP A 7 15.46 -25.73 -12.96
N ILE A 8 16.72 -26.09 -13.25
CA ILE A 8 17.84 -25.14 -13.17
C ILE A 8 17.65 -23.99 -14.17
N ARG A 9 17.24 -24.29 -15.41
CA ARG A 9 17.03 -23.27 -16.44
C ARG A 9 15.85 -22.33 -16.12
N GLN A 10 14.75 -22.88 -15.61
CA GLN A 10 13.61 -22.10 -15.14
C GLN A 10 13.97 -21.17 -13.99
N GLY A 11 14.85 -21.59 -13.08
CA GLY A 11 15.34 -20.75 -11.98
C GLY A 11 16.11 -19.51 -12.46
N TYR A 12 16.95 -19.65 -13.49
CA TYR A 12 17.68 -18.52 -14.06
C TYR A 12 16.76 -17.51 -14.76
N ASP A 13 15.77 -17.97 -15.52
CA ASP A 13 14.82 -17.09 -16.19
C ASP A 13 14.01 -16.28 -15.16
N LEU A 14 13.60 -16.91 -14.07
CA LEU A 14 12.88 -16.25 -12.97
C LEU A 14 13.76 -15.22 -12.25
N ALA A 15 15.01 -15.56 -11.96
CA ALA A 15 15.97 -14.63 -11.35
C ALA A 15 16.29 -13.43 -12.26
N ALA A 16 16.38 -13.65 -13.57
CA ALA A 16 16.61 -12.59 -14.55
C ALA A 16 15.42 -11.62 -14.62
N VAL A 17 14.19 -12.14 -14.70
CA VAL A 17 12.97 -11.31 -14.70
C VAL A 17 12.86 -10.50 -13.41
N PHE A 18 13.10 -11.13 -12.26
CA PHE A 18 13.06 -10.44 -10.97
C PHE A 18 14.11 -9.32 -10.87
N SER A 19 15.32 -9.57 -11.37
CA SER A 19 16.38 -8.55 -11.41
C SER A 19 16.02 -7.39 -12.34
N MET A 20 15.45 -7.68 -13.52
CA MET A 20 15.02 -6.66 -14.48
C MET A 20 13.90 -5.79 -13.90
N LEU A 21 12.97 -6.39 -13.16
CA LEU A 21 11.88 -5.68 -12.49
C LEU A 21 12.41 -4.71 -11.42
N ASN A 22 13.36 -5.16 -10.59
CA ASN A 22 13.99 -4.31 -9.57
C ASN A 22 14.79 -3.15 -10.18
N LEU A 23 15.47 -3.40 -11.30
CA LEU A 23 16.20 -2.36 -12.04
C LEU A 23 15.25 -1.29 -12.58
N LEU A 24 14.09 -1.71 -13.09
CA LEU A 24 13.05 -0.82 -13.61
C LEU A 24 12.39 -0.01 -12.48
N ALA A 25 12.14 -0.63 -11.32
CA ALA A 25 11.67 0.06 -10.14
C ALA A 25 12.67 1.12 -9.64
N LEU A 26 13.96 0.78 -9.57
CA LEU A 26 15.02 1.73 -9.22
C LEU A 26 15.12 2.89 -10.22
N ALA A 27 15.03 2.60 -11.52
CA ALA A 27 15.03 3.64 -12.55
C ALA A 27 13.80 4.57 -12.41
N GLY A 28 12.63 4.01 -12.10
CA GLY A 28 11.41 4.79 -11.84
C GLY A 28 11.54 5.70 -10.62
N VAL A 29 12.11 5.20 -9.51
CA VAL A 29 12.38 6.01 -8.31
C VAL A 29 13.39 7.12 -8.62
N ALA A 30 14.47 6.81 -9.33
CA ALA A 30 15.46 7.82 -9.73
C ALA A 30 14.83 8.91 -10.62
N ALA A 31 14.02 8.52 -11.61
CA ALA A 31 13.31 9.47 -12.46
C ALA A 31 12.33 10.34 -11.66
N TYR A 32 11.57 9.74 -10.73
CA TYR A 32 10.66 10.47 -9.85
C TYR A 32 11.40 11.51 -9.00
N LEU A 33 12.56 11.16 -8.43
CA LEU A 33 13.35 12.08 -7.62
C LEU A 33 13.96 13.23 -8.43
N VAL A 34 14.35 12.98 -9.68
CA VAL A 34 14.84 14.03 -10.59
C VAL A 34 13.70 14.98 -10.98
N VAL A 35 12.53 14.45 -11.34
CA VAL A 35 11.36 15.27 -11.72
C VAL A 35 10.83 16.06 -10.51
N GLY A 36 10.84 15.48 -9.32
CA GLY A 36 10.42 16.15 -8.08
C GLY A 36 11.41 17.17 -7.54
N GLY A 37 12.58 17.39 -8.18
CA GLY A 37 13.59 18.34 -7.71
C GLY A 37 14.32 17.92 -6.43
N HIS A 38 14.08 16.70 -5.93
CA HIS A 38 14.73 16.18 -4.71
C HIS A 38 16.18 15.76 -4.95
N LEU A 39 16.57 15.55 -6.21
CA LEU A 39 17.89 15.09 -6.62
C LEU A 39 18.68 16.25 -7.24
N THR A 40 19.18 17.16 -6.41
CA THR A 40 20.10 18.21 -6.86
C THR A 40 21.50 17.65 -7.09
N PRO A 41 22.23 18.14 -8.11
CA PRO A 41 23.59 17.65 -8.41
C PRO A 41 24.56 17.81 -7.23
N GLU A 42 24.30 18.76 -6.33
CA GLU A 42 25.04 18.98 -5.09
C GLU A 42 24.84 17.82 -4.10
N ARG A 43 23.60 17.34 -3.91
CA ARG A 43 23.31 16.20 -3.03
C ARG A 43 23.92 14.90 -3.56
N VAL A 44 23.94 14.73 -4.88
CA VAL A 44 24.61 13.58 -5.51
C VAL A 44 26.12 13.61 -5.24
N ARG A 45 26.75 14.78 -5.34
CA ARG A 45 28.18 14.95 -5.00
C ARG A 45 28.45 14.65 -3.52
N GLN A 46 27.61 15.14 -2.60
CA GLN A 46 27.72 14.81 -1.18
C GLN A 46 27.62 13.31 -0.91
N VAL A 47 26.64 12.62 -1.49
CA VAL A 47 26.51 11.15 -1.32
C VAL A 47 27.73 10.41 -1.88
N VAL A 48 28.24 10.84 -3.04
CA VAL A 48 29.45 10.26 -3.64
C VAL A 48 30.70 10.53 -2.79
N GLU A 49 30.81 11.70 -2.18
CA GLU A 49 31.92 12.04 -1.28
C GLU A 49 31.87 11.26 0.04
N VAL A 50 30.67 11.03 0.58
CA VAL A 50 30.45 10.14 1.74
C VAL A 50 30.84 8.71 1.39
N MET A 51 30.41 8.19 0.24
CA MET A 51 30.76 6.83 -0.19
C MET A 51 32.24 6.67 -0.55
N ARG A 52 32.90 7.73 -1.02
CA ARG A 52 34.35 7.75 -1.24
C ARG A 52 35.15 7.88 0.05
N GLY A 53 34.49 8.10 1.19
CA GLY A 53 35.14 8.30 2.49
C GLY A 53 35.98 9.58 2.55
N THR A 54 35.77 10.51 1.60
CA THR A 54 36.50 11.79 1.52
C THR A 54 35.76 12.91 2.23
N ALA A 55 34.51 12.68 2.64
CA ALA A 55 33.75 13.65 3.41
C ALA A 55 34.30 13.76 4.84
N VAL A 56 35.04 14.85 5.09
CA VAL A 56 35.24 15.37 6.45
C VAL A 56 33.86 15.75 6.97
N ALA A 57 33.46 15.20 8.12
CA ALA A 57 32.19 15.49 8.76
C ALA A 57 31.95 17.01 8.83
N ALA A 58 31.12 17.52 7.92
CA ALA A 58 30.57 18.85 8.06
C ALA A 58 29.65 18.85 9.29
N PRO A 59 29.69 19.91 10.11
CA PRO A 59 28.95 19.96 11.36
C PRO A 59 27.45 19.75 11.09
N GLU A 60 26.80 19.03 12.00
CA GLU A 60 25.35 18.81 12.00
C GLU A 60 24.61 20.14 12.20
N GLU A 61 24.52 20.96 11.16
CA GLU A 61 23.52 22.02 11.10
C GLU A 61 22.18 21.38 10.71
N GLY A 62 21.41 21.06 11.75
CA GLY A 62 19.96 21.13 11.81
C GLY A 62 19.19 20.74 10.55
N LEU A 63 18.78 19.47 10.50
CA LEU A 63 17.57 19.06 9.77
C LEU A 63 16.33 19.71 10.40
N ALA A 64 16.15 21.01 10.19
CA ALA A 64 14.85 21.64 10.20
C ALA A 64 14.10 21.13 8.97
N GLY A 65 13.28 20.11 9.19
CA GLY A 65 12.35 19.60 8.18
C GLY A 65 11.28 20.64 7.89
N ASP A 66 11.56 21.52 6.92
CA ASP A 66 10.56 22.40 6.34
C ASP A 66 9.90 21.66 5.16
N GLY A 67 8.88 20.89 5.51
CA GLY A 67 7.95 20.31 4.54
C GLY A 67 6.77 21.26 4.35
N ALA A 68 6.94 22.26 3.48
CA ALA A 68 5.83 23.08 3.00
C ALA A 68 5.76 23.00 1.48
N GLY A 69 4.69 22.37 1.00
CA GLY A 69 4.24 22.51 -0.37
C GLY A 69 3.89 23.97 -0.67
N ALA A 70 4.22 24.35 -1.89
CA ALA A 70 3.89 25.58 -2.56
C ALA A 70 2.47 26.12 -2.27
N GLU A 71 2.39 27.41 -1.91
CA GLU A 71 1.72 28.42 -2.74
C GLU A 71 1.98 29.83 -2.17
N GLY A 72 2.47 30.76 -3.00
CA GLY A 72 2.23 32.20 -2.84
C GLY A 72 3.43 33.12 -2.65
N ALA A 73 3.89 33.69 -3.76
CA ALA A 73 4.38 35.07 -3.93
C ALA A 73 5.67 35.56 -3.20
N GLU A 74 6.66 35.87 -4.05
CA GLU A 74 7.73 36.89 -3.92
C GLU A 74 7.29 38.24 -3.28
N PRO A 75 8.20 39.18 -2.91
CA PRO A 75 9.60 39.29 -3.32
C PRO A 75 10.64 39.61 -2.23
N ALA A 76 11.89 39.30 -2.61
CA ALA A 76 13.13 40.03 -2.35
C ALA A 76 13.14 41.14 -1.28
N THR A 77 13.95 40.92 -0.25
CA THR A 77 14.85 41.96 0.24
C THR A 77 16.23 41.34 0.46
N ASP A 78 17.12 41.66 -0.48
CA ASP A 78 18.54 41.89 -0.18
C ASP A 78 18.64 42.69 1.12
N ASP A 79 19.44 42.23 2.06
CA ASP A 79 20.40 43.07 2.79
C ASP A 79 21.19 42.18 3.75
N ALA A 80 22.37 41.75 3.28
CA ALA A 80 23.52 41.61 4.16
C ALA A 80 23.84 42.99 4.78
N PRO A 81 24.42 43.07 5.98
CA PRO A 81 25.89 43.13 5.96
C PRO A 81 26.60 42.51 7.18
N ALA A 82 27.81 42.05 6.87
CA ALA A 82 29.08 42.30 7.56
C ALA A 82 29.16 42.20 9.09
N ALA A 83 30.00 41.25 9.52
CA ALA A 83 31.13 41.43 10.42
C ALA A 83 31.15 42.67 11.33
N ALA A 84 31.16 42.41 12.64
CA ALA A 84 31.83 43.28 13.59
C ALA A 84 32.42 42.44 14.74
N GLU A 85 33.71 42.16 14.62
CA GLU A 85 34.58 41.90 15.76
C GLU A 85 34.47 43.09 16.73
N SER A 86 34.02 42.82 17.95
CA SER A 86 34.04 43.78 19.06
C SER A 86 35.07 43.31 20.08
N THR A 87 36.32 43.70 19.85
CA THR A 87 37.32 43.90 20.89
C THR A 87 36.87 45.08 21.75
N GLY A 88 36.75 44.92 23.07
CA GLY A 88 36.39 46.06 23.90
C GLY A 88 36.23 45.83 25.40
N VAL A 89 37.31 46.13 26.12
CA VAL A 89 37.32 46.79 27.45
C VAL A 89 36.89 45.95 28.65
N ILE A 90 37.91 45.44 29.36
CA ILE A 90 37.86 45.19 30.80
C ILE A 90 37.79 46.58 31.46
N ALA A 91 36.59 46.99 31.88
CA ALA A 91 36.38 48.14 32.75
C ALA A 91 36.24 47.61 34.18
N GLU A 92 37.17 48.02 35.05
CA GLU A 92 37.11 47.79 36.49
C GLU A 92 35.80 48.38 37.05
N GLU A 93 34.97 47.51 37.64
CA GLU A 93 33.76 47.93 38.35
C GLU A 93 34.14 48.77 39.59
N PRO A 94 33.55 49.97 39.76
CA PRO A 94 33.64 50.67 41.04
C PRO A 94 32.80 49.93 42.08
N ILE A 95 33.41 49.58 43.21
CA ILE A 95 32.74 49.03 44.39
C ILE A 95 31.80 50.11 44.95
N VAL A 96 30.57 50.16 44.44
CA VAL A 96 29.50 51.04 44.95
C VAL A 96 28.97 50.40 46.23
N ALA A 97 29.18 51.09 47.35
CA ALA A 97 28.70 50.69 48.68
C ALA A 97 27.21 50.31 48.64
N ALA A 98 26.94 49.01 48.89
CA ALA A 98 25.61 48.43 48.96
C ALA A 98 24.79 49.15 50.04
N ARG A 99 23.85 49.99 49.60
CA ARG A 99 22.83 50.54 50.50
C ARG A 99 21.96 49.39 51.02
N PRO A 100 21.67 49.31 52.33
CA PRO A 100 20.84 48.25 52.89
C PRO A 100 19.43 48.34 52.29
N ARG A 101 19.02 47.30 51.56
CA ARG A 101 17.66 47.16 51.06
C ARG A 101 16.70 47.12 52.25
N THR A 102 15.74 48.02 52.27
CA THR A 102 14.70 48.08 53.29
C THR A 102 13.79 46.86 53.18
N SER A 103 13.40 46.26 54.31
CA SER A 103 12.60 45.02 54.37
C SER A 103 11.24 45.09 53.64
N SER A 104 10.73 46.30 53.38
CA SER A 104 9.53 46.54 52.57
C SER A 104 9.71 46.12 51.10
N ASP A 105 10.90 46.27 50.53
CA ASP A 105 11.14 45.98 49.11
C ASP A 105 11.10 44.48 48.80
N LEU A 106 11.53 43.64 49.76
CA LEU A 106 11.51 42.18 49.63
C LEU A 106 10.08 41.61 49.53
N THR A 107 9.09 42.29 50.13
CA THR A 107 7.69 41.86 50.04
C THR A 107 7.05 42.23 48.71
N GLN A 108 7.46 43.32 48.07
CA GLN A 108 6.94 43.69 46.74
C GLN A 108 7.54 42.82 45.63
N THR A 109 8.84 42.51 45.69
CA THR A 109 9.49 41.64 44.69
C THR A 109 8.87 40.25 44.67
N SER A 110 8.60 39.66 45.85
CA SER A 110 7.96 38.33 45.94
C SER A 110 6.52 38.29 45.39
N LEU A 111 5.76 39.40 45.48
CA LEU A 111 4.43 39.50 44.87
C LEU A 111 4.51 39.56 43.34
N ILE A 112 5.47 40.31 42.80
CA ILE A 112 5.71 40.43 41.36
C ILE A 112 6.16 39.09 40.79
N GLU A 113 7.11 38.42 41.44
CA GLU A 113 7.58 37.08 41.05
C GLU A 113 6.44 36.07 41.01
N ARG A 114 5.57 36.09 42.03
CA ARG A 114 4.38 35.23 42.06
C ARG A 114 3.42 35.53 40.91
N GLU A 115 3.21 36.80 40.57
CA GLU A 115 2.34 37.19 39.45
C GLU A 115 2.90 36.72 38.11
N ILE A 116 4.22 36.87 37.89
CA ILE A 116 4.91 36.38 36.69
C ILE A 116 4.77 34.86 36.59
N ALA A 117 5.02 34.12 37.68
CA ALA A 117 4.90 32.67 37.70
C ALA A 117 3.47 32.19 37.37
N LEU A 118 2.43 32.90 37.84
CA LEU A 118 1.05 32.58 37.51
C LEU A 118 0.73 32.85 36.03
N ARG A 119 1.24 33.94 35.46
CA ARG A 119 1.06 34.24 34.03
C ARG A 119 1.75 33.22 33.14
N GLU A 120 2.96 32.79 33.51
CA GLU A 120 3.70 31.74 32.79
C GLU A 120 2.95 30.40 32.86
N ARG A 121 2.45 30.02 34.04
CA ARG A 121 1.63 28.80 34.19
C ARG A 121 0.40 28.83 33.29
N ASN A 122 -0.31 29.96 33.26
CA ASN A 122 -1.51 30.11 32.43
C ASN A 122 -1.18 30.03 30.92
N ARG A 123 -0.06 30.62 30.48
CA ARG A 123 0.40 30.49 29.08
C ARG A 123 0.70 29.05 28.73
N PHE A 124 1.39 28.35 29.62
CA PHE A 124 1.75 26.95 29.43
C PHE A 124 0.52 26.03 29.41
N GLU A 125 -0.46 26.26 30.29
CA GLU A 125 -1.73 25.54 30.27
C GLU A 125 -2.48 25.72 28.94
N VAL A 126 -2.52 26.94 28.41
CA VAL A 126 -3.14 27.22 27.11
C VAL A 126 -2.40 26.50 25.97
N GLU A 127 -1.06 26.55 25.97
CA GLU A 127 -0.26 25.89 24.94
C GLU A 127 -0.42 24.36 24.97
N ILE A 128 -0.42 23.75 26.16
CA ILE A 128 -0.69 22.31 26.32
C ILE A 128 -2.07 21.97 25.77
N ASN A 129 -3.10 22.71 26.15
CA ASN A 129 -4.46 22.45 25.70
C ASN A 129 -4.60 22.58 24.18
N GLN A 130 -3.91 23.55 23.56
CA GLN A 130 -3.87 23.69 22.10
C GLN A 130 -3.17 22.51 21.43
N ARG A 131 -2.03 22.06 21.95
CA ARG A 131 -1.32 20.88 21.42
C ARG A 131 -2.16 19.61 21.55
N LEU A 132 -2.87 19.45 22.67
CA LEU A 132 -3.72 18.30 22.92
C LEU A 132 -4.93 18.28 21.97
N ALA A 133 -5.60 19.43 21.79
CA ALA A 133 -6.69 19.57 20.83
C ALA A 133 -6.25 19.31 19.38
N LEU A 134 -5.07 19.81 18.99
CA LEU A 134 -4.49 19.52 17.68
C LEU A 134 -4.24 18.02 17.51
N SER A 135 -3.62 17.38 18.49
CA SER A 135 -3.31 15.95 18.47
C SER A 135 -4.58 15.09 18.34
N GLU A 136 -5.63 15.43 19.09
CA GLU A 136 -6.93 14.75 19.01
C GLU A 136 -7.55 14.89 17.61
N SER A 137 -7.51 16.09 17.03
CA SER A 137 -8.03 16.32 15.67
C SER A 137 -7.26 15.52 14.61
N ILE A 138 -5.94 15.39 14.74
CA ILE A 138 -5.11 14.61 13.83
C ILE A 138 -5.46 13.12 13.95
N MET A 139 -5.61 12.61 15.17
CA MET A 139 -6.00 11.22 15.40
C MET A 139 -7.36 10.91 14.80
N LEU A 140 -8.34 11.80 14.96
CA LEU A 140 -9.67 11.66 14.35
C LEU A 140 -9.61 11.65 12.80
N GLN A 141 -8.76 12.49 12.20
CA GLN A 141 -8.57 12.48 10.75
C GLN A 141 -7.93 11.18 10.26
N ILE A 142 -6.96 10.64 11.00
CA ILE A 142 -6.30 9.38 10.67
C ILE A 142 -7.30 8.23 10.73
N THR A 143 -8.10 8.11 11.79
CA THR A 143 -9.11 7.04 11.92
C THR A 143 -10.14 7.13 10.79
N THR A 144 -10.65 8.33 10.51
CA THR A 144 -11.60 8.55 9.40
C THR A 144 -11.00 8.12 8.05
N ARG A 145 -9.76 8.50 7.76
CA ARG A 145 -9.08 8.09 6.52
C ARG A 145 -8.84 6.58 6.43
N LEU A 146 -8.53 5.92 7.55
CA LEU A 146 -8.37 4.47 7.59
C LEU A 146 -9.70 3.75 7.31
N ASP A 147 -10.79 4.24 7.89
CA ASP A 147 -12.13 3.68 7.66
C ASP A 147 -12.55 3.85 6.19
N GLU A 148 -12.31 5.03 5.59
CA GLU A 148 -12.54 5.26 4.17
C GLU A 148 -11.72 4.31 3.27
N LEU A 149 -10.44 4.11 3.58
CA LEU A 149 -9.58 3.19 2.84
C LEU A 149 -10.05 1.75 2.95
N ASN A 150 -10.46 1.32 4.15
CA ASN A 150 -11.01 -0.01 4.38
C ASN A 150 -12.31 -0.22 3.62
N ALA A 151 -13.21 0.77 3.62
CA ALA A 151 -14.45 0.75 2.85
C ALA A 151 -14.18 0.66 1.33
N ARG A 152 -13.21 1.43 0.82
CA ARG A 152 -12.79 1.37 -0.59
C ARG A 152 -12.19 0.02 -0.97
N ARG A 153 -11.36 -0.57 -0.11
CA ARG A 153 -10.82 -1.93 -0.33
C ARG A 153 -11.92 -2.98 -0.38
N ALA A 154 -12.85 -2.94 0.57
CA ALA A 154 -13.98 -3.87 0.58
C ALA A 154 -14.87 -3.71 -0.66
N ALA A 155 -15.14 -2.48 -1.10
CA ALA A 155 -15.89 -2.21 -2.32
C ALA A 155 -15.14 -2.72 -3.57
N PHE A 156 -13.83 -2.53 -3.63
CA PHE A 156 -13.00 -3.01 -4.73
C PHE A 156 -12.94 -4.54 -4.80
N GLU A 157 -12.82 -5.22 -3.66
CA GLU A 157 -12.84 -6.69 -3.59
C GLU A 157 -14.18 -7.26 -4.05
N LYS A 158 -15.30 -6.65 -3.64
CA LYS A 158 -16.64 -7.02 -4.11
C LYS A 158 -16.77 -6.83 -5.62
N ALA A 159 -16.39 -5.66 -6.14
CA ALA A 159 -16.42 -5.38 -7.57
C ALA A 159 -15.55 -6.37 -8.37
N LYS A 160 -14.38 -6.75 -7.85
CA LYS A 160 -13.50 -7.74 -8.47
C LYS A 160 -14.13 -9.14 -8.49
N GLN A 161 -14.83 -9.54 -7.42
CA GLN A 161 -15.53 -10.82 -7.36
C GLN A 161 -16.70 -10.86 -8.33
N GLU A 162 -17.49 -9.78 -8.41
CA GLU A 162 -18.58 -9.64 -9.39
C GLU A 162 -18.06 -9.70 -10.83
N GLU A 163 -16.99 -8.96 -11.14
CA GLU A 163 -16.39 -8.97 -12.47
C GLU A 163 -15.78 -10.34 -12.83
N ALA A 164 -15.16 -11.02 -11.86
CA ALA A 164 -14.65 -12.38 -12.06
C ALA A 164 -15.80 -13.37 -12.35
N GLY A 165 -16.90 -13.30 -11.58
CA GLY A 165 -18.09 -14.12 -11.83
C GLY A 165 -18.69 -13.89 -13.22
N VAL A 166 -18.84 -12.62 -13.63
CA VAL A 166 -19.39 -12.28 -14.96
C VAL A 166 -18.49 -12.77 -16.10
N LYS A 167 -17.16 -12.63 -15.97
CA LYS A 167 -16.20 -13.11 -16.99
C LYS A 167 -16.21 -14.63 -17.11
N ASP A 168 -16.30 -15.33 -15.98
CA ASP A 168 -16.39 -16.78 -15.95
C ASP A 168 -17.68 -17.26 -16.62
N GLU A 169 -18.81 -16.57 -16.40
CA GLU A 169 -20.07 -16.87 -17.07
C GLU A 169 -20.05 -16.61 -18.59
N GLU A 170 -19.51 -15.47 -19.04
CA GLU A 170 -19.47 -15.13 -20.47
C GLU A 170 -18.54 -16.10 -21.23
N GLY A 171 -17.38 -16.41 -20.66
CA GLY A 171 -16.45 -17.41 -21.21
C GLY A 171 -17.10 -18.80 -21.29
N PHE A 172 -17.79 -19.21 -20.22
CA PHE A 172 -18.50 -20.48 -20.17
C PHE A 172 -19.63 -20.57 -21.20
N ARG A 173 -20.42 -19.49 -21.39
CA ARG A 173 -21.49 -19.46 -22.41
C ARG A 173 -20.93 -19.63 -23.82
N LYS A 174 -19.83 -18.96 -24.16
CA LYS A 174 -19.17 -19.11 -25.47
C LYS A 174 -18.60 -20.52 -25.64
N GLU A 175 -18.01 -21.07 -24.58
CA GLU A 175 -17.54 -22.46 -24.60
C GLU A 175 -18.68 -23.45 -24.83
N LEU A 176 -19.82 -23.26 -24.17
CA LEU A 176 -21.01 -24.09 -24.31
C LEU A 176 -21.62 -23.98 -25.71
N GLU A 177 -21.64 -22.78 -26.31
CA GLU A 177 -22.08 -22.59 -27.70
C GLU A 177 -21.19 -23.35 -28.69
N VAL A 178 -19.86 -23.23 -28.55
CA VAL A 178 -18.90 -23.98 -29.38
C VAL A 178 -19.07 -25.47 -29.15
N PHE A 179 -19.22 -25.90 -27.89
CA PHE A 179 -19.39 -27.30 -27.53
C PHE A 179 -20.66 -27.92 -28.14
N ASN A 180 -21.78 -27.20 -28.11
CA ASN A 180 -23.05 -27.63 -28.71
C ASN A 180 -22.98 -27.77 -30.23
N SER A 181 -22.05 -27.07 -30.89
CA SER A 181 -21.83 -27.21 -32.34
C SER A 181 -21.02 -28.45 -32.74
N LEU A 182 -20.33 -29.10 -31.78
CA LEU A 182 -19.47 -30.25 -32.04
C LEU A 182 -20.28 -31.55 -32.24
N LYS A 183 -19.73 -32.47 -33.03
CA LYS A 183 -20.28 -33.83 -33.14
C LYS A 183 -20.08 -34.58 -31.82
N PRO A 184 -20.98 -35.52 -31.45
CA PRO A 184 -20.91 -36.21 -30.15
C PRO A 184 -19.56 -36.86 -29.85
N THR A 185 -18.88 -37.42 -30.86
CA THR A 185 -17.53 -38.00 -30.71
C THR A 185 -16.47 -36.93 -30.41
N GLN A 186 -16.51 -35.79 -31.10
CA GLN A 186 -15.56 -34.69 -30.90
C GLN A 186 -15.80 -33.98 -29.57
N ALA A 187 -17.06 -33.83 -29.19
CA ALA A 187 -17.47 -33.32 -27.90
C ALA A 187 -16.91 -34.21 -26.77
N PHE A 188 -17.01 -35.53 -26.90
CA PHE A 188 -16.43 -36.45 -25.93
C PHE A 188 -14.90 -36.35 -25.85
N ASP A 189 -14.21 -36.32 -26.99
CA ASP A 189 -12.76 -36.14 -27.03
C ASP A 189 -12.31 -34.81 -26.40
N TYR A 190 -13.14 -33.77 -26.52
CA TYR A 190 -12.91 -32.49 -25.85
C TYR A 190 -13.08 -32.59 -24.34
N LEU A 191 -14.09 -33.31 -23.85
CA LEU A 191 -14.31 -33.52 -22.42
C LEU A 191 -13.19 -34.30 -21.75
N ILE A 192 -12.58 -35.29 -22.43
CA ILE A 192 -11.44 -36.06 -21.89
C ILE A 192 -10.25 -35.14 -21.58
N ARG A 193 -10.06 -34.06 -22.34
CA ARG A 193 -8.96 -33.12 -22.15
C ARG A 193 -9.20 -32.13 -21.01
N LYS A 194 -10.44 -32.05 -20.51
CA LYS A 194 -10.82 -31.17 -19.41
C LYS A 194 -10.80 -31.92 -18.09
N ASP A 195 -10.76 -31.13 -17.02
CA ASP A 195 -10.96 -31.64 -15.68
C ASP A 195 -12.38 -32.20 -15.52
N ALA A 196 -12.54 -33.25 -14.71
CA ALA A 196 -13.82 -33.93 -14.50
C ALA A 196 -14.90 -32.96 -13.98
N ASP A 197 -14.53 -31.98 -13.14
CA ASP A 197 -15.47 -31.00 -12.60
C ASP A 197 -15.94 -30.01 -13.67
N GLN A 198 -15.05 -29.59 -14.57
CA GLN A 198 -15.40 -28.71 -15.69
C GLN A 198 -16.28 -29.42 -16.73
N ALA A 199 -15.92 -30.67 -17.05
CA ALA A 199 -16.71 -31.52 -17.94
C ALA A 199 -18.11 -31.76 -17.37
N ALA A 200 -18.22 -32.01 -16.06
CA ALA A 200 -19.49 -32.15 -15.36
C ALA A 200 -20.35 -30.88 -15.47
N ARG A 201 -19.77 -29.69 -15.25
CA ARG A 201 -20.49 -28.41 -15.38
C ARG A 201 -21.03 -28.18 -16.79
N LEU A 202 -20.24 -28.46 -17.83
CA LEU A 202 -20.69 -28.34 -19.23
C LEU A 202 -21.86 -29.29 -19.51
N LEU A 203 -21.77 -30.54 -19.07
CA LEU A 203 -22.81 -31.55 -19.30
C LEU A 203 -24.11 -31.28 -18.53
N MET A 204 -24.04 -30.64 -17.35
CA MET A 204 -25.24 -30.26 -16.59
C MET A 204 -26.10 -29.22 -17.29
N GLU A 205 -25.46 -28.30 -18.02
CA GLU A 205 -26.16 -27.18 -18.67
C GLU A 205 -26.68 -27.55 -20.07
N MET A 206 -26.48 -28.80 -20.48
CA MET A 206 -26.95 -29.35 -21.74
C MET A 206 -28.19 -30.22 -21.58
N ASP A 207 -28.91 -30.43 -22.69
CA ASP A 207 -30.00 -31.38 -22.75
C ASP A 207 -29.53 -32.81 -22.46
N THR A 208 -30.25 -33.50 -21.57
CA THR A 208 -29.95 -34.89 -21.15
C THR A 208 -29.84 -35.86 -22.33
N ARG A 209 -30.61 -35.64 -23.40
CA ARG A 209 -30.55 -36.43 -24.63
C ARG A 209 -29.23 -36.27 -25.38
N THR A 210 -28.68 -35.06 -25.39
CA THR A 210 -27.39 -34.77 -26.05
C THR A 210 -26.24 -35.34 -25.22
N VAL A 211 -26.31 -35.19 -23.89
CA VAL A 211 -25.37 -35.81 -22.95
C VAL A 211 -25.31 -37.33 -23.13
N ALA A 212 -26.47 -38.00 -23.21
CA ALA A 212 -26.53 -39.45 -23.43
C ALA A 212 -25.82 -39.86 -24.74
N LYS A 213 -26.06 -39.14 -25.85
CA LYS A 213 -25.39 -39.40 -27.13
C LYS A 213 -23.87 -39.20 -27.07
N ILE A 214 -23.40 -38.21 -26.32
CA ILE A 214 -21.97 -37.93 -26.13
C ILE A 214 -21.33 -39.08 -25.35
N LEU A 215 -21.95 -39.52 -24.25
CA LEU A 215 -21.43 -40.63 -23.42
C LEU A 215 -21.50 -41.98 -24.16
N GLU A 216 -22.53 -42.23 -24.96
CA GLU A 216 -22.61 -43.43 -25.82
C GLU A 216 -21.49 -43.51 -26.85
N SER A 217 -20.86 -42.38 -27.20
CA SER A 217 -19.73 -42.35 -28.13
C SER A 217 -18.42 -42.89 -27.53
N ALA A 218 -18.37 -43.11 -26.22
CA ALA A 218 -17.24 -43.69 -25.48
C ALA A 218 -17.08 -45.20 -25.76
N LYS A 219 -16.42 -45.54 -26.89
CA LYS A 219 -16.27 -46.94 -27.32
C LYS A 219 -15.11 -47.69 -26.63
N SER A 220 -14.03 -47.00 -26.26
CA SER A 220 -12.87 -47.64 -25.63
C SER A 220 -13.06 -47.80 -24.11
N ALA A 221 -12.35 -48.75 -23.50
CA ALA A 221 -12.42 -48.99 -22.05
C ALA A 221 -11.93 -47.76 -21.25
N GLU A 222 -10.90 -47.09 -21.73
CA GLU A 222 -10.37 -45.86 -21.13
C GLU A 222 -11.39 -44.71 -21.20
N HIS A 223 -12.07 -44.58 -22.34
CA HIS A 223 -13.12 -43.57 -22.51
C HIS A 223 -14.29 -43.82 -21.55
N LYS A 224 -14.68 -45.08 -21.34
CA LYS A 224 -15.74 -45.44 -20.38
C LYS A 224 -15.36 -45.10 -18.95
N ALA A 225 -14.11 -45.38 -18.54
CA ALA A 225 -13.64 -45.02 -17.20
C ALA A 225 -13.69 -43.50 -16.96
N LYS A 226 -13.32 -42.70 -17.97
CA LYS A 226 -13.46 -41.23 -17.90
C LYS A 226 -14.91 -40.76 -17.89
N ALA A 227 -15.80 -41.41 -18.64
CA ALA A 227 -17.23 -41.12 -18.58
C ALA A 227 -17.80 -41.37 -17.17
N ASP A 228 -17.43 -42.48 -16.54
CA ASP A 228 -17.85 -42.81 -15.16
C ASP A 228 -17.31 -41.80 -14.14
N GLU A 229 -16.06 -41.34 -14.30
CA GLU A 229 -15.46 -40.29 -13.48
C GLU A 229 -16.24 -38.96 -13.58
N ILE A 230 -16.59 -38.55 -14.80
CA ILE A 230 -17.38 -37.33 -15.04
C ILE A 230 -18.80 -37.48 -14.45
N LEU A 231 -19.44 -38.64 -14.60
CA LEU A 231 -20.76 -38.91 -14.00
C LEU A 231 -20.72 -38.89 -12.46
N SER A 232 -19.63 -39.38 -11.87
CA SER A 232 -19.40 -39.28 -10.43
C SER A 232 -19.26 -37.83 -9.97
N ALA A 233 -18.51 -37.01 -10.73
CA ALA A 233 -18.40 -35.57 -10.48
C ALA A 233 -19.76 -34.87 -10.58
N ILE A 234 -20.59 -35.19 -11.59
CA ILE A 234 -21.96 -34.67 -11.72
C ILE A 234 -22.78 -35.01 -10.48
N ARG A 235 -22.70 -36.26 -10.00
CA ARG A 235 -23.43 -36.71 -8.81
C ARG A 235 -22.98 -35.99 -7.54
N LYS A 236 -21.71 -35.60 -7.45
CA LYS A 236 -21.16 -34.83 -6.32
C LYS A 236 -21.60 -33.37 -6.35
N VAL A 237 -21.67 -32.75 -7.53
CA VAL A 237 -22.02 -31.33 -7.71
C VAL A 237 -23.53 -31.08 -7.62
N ALA A 238 -24.38 -32.00 -8.12
CA ALA A 238 -25.83 -31.85 -8.11
C ALA A 238 -26.45 -31.57 -6.72
N PRO A 239 -26.12 -32.29 -5.63
CA PRO A 239 -26.66 -32.02 -4.31
C PRO A 239 -26.12 -30.71 -3.69
N ALA A 240 -24.90 -30.28 -4.05
CA ALA A 240 -24.33 -29.03 -3.56
C ALA A 240 -25.11 -27.82 -4.10
N ARG A 241 -25.41 -27.79 -5.41
CA ARG A 241 -26.27 -26.75 -6.01
C ARG A 241 -27.71 -26.78 -5.46
N ALA A 242 -28.28 -27.97 -5.24
CA ALA A 242 -29.62 -28.09 -4.67
C ALA A 242 -29.70 -27.52 -3.24
N ALA A 243 -28.62 -27.63 -2.46
CA ALA A 243 -28.53 -27.06 -1.12
C ALA A 243 -28.34 -25.54 -1.13
N GLU A 244 -27.53 -24.99 -2.06
CA GLU A 244 -27.34 -23.53 -2.22
C GLU A 244 -28.66 -22.83 -2.59
N VAL A 245 -29.38 -23.35 -3.58
CA VAL A 245 -30.68 -22.78 -4.01
C VAL A 245 -31.74 -22.88 -2.90
N ALA A 246 -31.71 -23.96 -2.10
CA ALA A 246 -32.61 -24.09 -0.95
C ALA A 246 -32.24 -23.16 0.21
N GLY A 247 -30.96 -22.82 0.38
CA GLY A 247 -30.45 -21.92 1.41
C GLY A 247 -30.74 -20.45 1.14
N GLU A 248 -30.65 -19.99 -0.11
CA GLU A 248 -30.98 -18.60 -0.48
C GLU A 248 -32.47 -18.28 -0.24
N ALA A 249 -33.37 -19.25 -0.35
CA ALA A 249 -34.81 -19.07 -0.11
C ALA A 249 -35.20 -18.89 1.37
N GLN A 250 -34.26 -19.04 2.32
CA GLN A 250 -34.53 -18.96 3.77
C GLN A 250 -33.96 -17.72 4.45
N THR A 251 -33.43 -16.75 3.71
CA THR A 251 -32.94 -15.49 4.29
C THR A 251 -34.05 -14.42 4.17
N PRO A 252 -34.75 -14.05 5.26
CA PRO A 252 -35.81 -13.03 5.26
C PRO A 252 -35.28 -11.61 5.12
#